data_AF-A0A968RYH8-F1
#
_entry.id   AF-A0A968RYH8-F1
#
_cell.length_a   1.000
_cell.length_b   1.000
_cell.length_c   1.000
_cell.angle_alpha   90.00
_cell.angle_beta   90.00
_cell.angle_gamma   90.00
#
_symmetry.space_group_name_H-M   'P 1'
#
loop_
_entity.id
_entity.type
_entity.pdbx_description
1 polymer ?
#
loop_
_entity_poly.entity_id
_entity_poly.type
_entity_poly.pdbx_seq_one_letter_code
_entity_poly.pdbx_strand_id
1 'polypeptide(L)'
;MTNELRLPAPNDRILEEARLKVALARQYLESLKEFGLTADWLNELEAACDRAEVLPTYEIQTGELKSLTAAKEAALDACVQWGRKLRYRLQLAFAETPSTGMQFPANDWRAAERNESRMISLFPSLLQLARQHGTVLATAGQTEAAIAEGETLLAALKAANETQEQYKYSRTTATNQRRRAFQGLYEGILRINQTGQMVFGRDSAEGNLFRSNWPARRRTTEDPTDEEE
;
A
#
# COMPACT_ATOMS: atom_id res chain seq x y z
N MET A 1 -3.30 21.31 6.93
CA MET A 1 -4.32 20.65 6.09
C MET A 1 -3.84 20.68 4.65
N THR A 2 -3.21 19.60 4.18
CA THR A 2 -2.82 19.49 2.76
C THR A 2 -4.09 19.35 1.95
N ASN A 3 -4.35 20.34 1.08
CA ASN A 3 -5.43 20.29 0.11
C ASN A 3 -5.16 19.10 -0.82
N GLU A 4 -5.74 17.94 -0.49
CA GLU A 4 -5.52 16.72 -1.25
C GLU A 4 -6.07 16.94 -2.66
N LEU A 5 -5.18 16.89 -3.66
CA LEU A 5 -5.55 16.91 -5.07
C LEU A 5 -6.50 15.73 -5.35
N ARG A 6 -7.80 15.99 -5.29
CA ARG A 6 -8.84 15.02 -5.60
C ARG A 6 -9.03 15.01 -7.10
N LEU A 7 -8.77 13.87 -7.73
CA LEU A 7 -9.05 13.69 -9.15
C LEU A 7 -10.55 13.89 -9.40
N PRO A 8 -10.96 14.53 -10.51
CA PRO A 8 -12.36 14.84 -10.73
C PRO A 8 -13.24 13.64 -11.17
N ALA A 9 -12.65 12.45 -11.36
CA ALA A 9 -13.27 11.22 -11.87
C ALA A 9 -12.48 9.97 -11.44
N PRO A 10 -13.11 8.79 -11.58
CA PRO A 10 -12.40 7.52 -11.61
C PRO A 10 -11.29 7.48 -12.68
N ASN A 11 -10.20 6.80 -12.34
CA ASN A 11 -9.02 6.66 -13.18
C ASN A 11 -9.33 6.06 -14.55
N ASP A 12 -10.14 5.01 -14.62
CA ASP A 12 -10.44 4.32 -15.87
C ASP A 12 -11.10 5.24 -16.89
N ARG A 13 -12.03 6.09 -16.42
CA ARG A 13 -12.68 7.10 -17.25
C ARG A 13 -11.69 8.18 -17.75
N ILE A 14 -10.73 8.60 -16.92
CA ILE A 14 -9.68 9.54 -17.33
C ILE A 14 -8.85 8.92 -18.45
N LEU A 15 -8.51 7.64 -18.34
CA LEU A 15 -7.70 6.93 -19.33
C LEU A 15 -8.44 6.81 -20.66
N GLU A 16 -9.71 6.38 -20.63
CA GLU A 16 -10.58 6.29 -21.81
C GLU A 16 -10.71 7.64 -22.52
N GLU A 17 -11.01 8.69 -21.76
CA GLU A 17 -11.15 10.05 -22.30
C GLU A 17 -9.84 10.56 -22.87
N ALA A 18 -8.70 10.31 -22.21
CA ALA A 18 -7.39 10.74 -22.71
C ALA A 18 -7.08 10.09 -24.06
N ARG A 19 -7.30 8.78 -24.20
CA ARG A 19 -7.11 8.06 -25.46
C ARG A 19 -8.04 8.56 -26.56
N LEU A 20 -9.31 8.78 -26.24
CA LEU A 20 -10.27 9.35 -27.17
C LEU A 20 -9.82 10.73 -27.67
N LYS A 21 -9.39 11.61 -26.75
CA LYS A 21 -8.97 12.97 -27.09
C LYS A 21 -7.66 13.01 -27.86
N VAL A 22 -6.73 12.10 -27.58
CA VAL A 22 -5.53 11.92 -28.41
C VAL A 22 -5.92 11.51 -29.83
N ALA A 23 -6.79 10.51 -30.00
CA ALA A 23 -7.25 10.07 -31.32
C ALA A 23 -7.95 11.19 -32.09
N LEU A 24 -8.84 11.94 -31.42
CA LEU A 24 -9.51 13.10 -31.99
C LEU A 24 -8.51 14.21 -32.39
N ALA A 25 -7.56 14.54 -31.51
CA ALA A 25 -6.56 15.55 -31.81
C ALA A 25 -5.67 15.16 -33.01
N ARG A 26 -5.38 13.87 -33.19
CA ARG A 26 -4.65 13.37 -34.38
C ARG A 26 -5.44 13.59 -35.67
N GLN A 27 -6.76 13.37 -35.65
CA GLN A 27 -7.62 13.61 -36.81
C GLN A 27 -7.59 15.07 -37.28
N TYR A 28 -7.48 16.01 -36.34
CA TYR A 28 -7.48 17.45 -36.59
C TYR A 28 -6.10 18.10 -36.41
N LEU A 29 -5.02 17.32 -36.51
CA LEU A 29 -3.67 17.75 -36.15
C LEU A 29 -3.22 19.01 -36.91
N GLU A 30 -3.54 19.10 -38.20
CA GLU A 30 -3.14 20.24 -39.04
C GLU A 30 -3.70 21.57 -38.56
N SER A 31 -4.91 21.57 -38.00
CA SER A 31 -5.54 22.77 -37.44
C SER A 31 -5.09 23.05 -36.01
N LEU A 32 -4.76 22.00 -35.24
CA LEU A 32 -4.39 22.12 -33.83
C LEU A 32 -2.91 22.45 -33.60
N LYS A 33 -2.03 22.13 -34.56
CA LYS A 33 -0.58 22.34 -34.43
C LYS A 33 -0.18 23.81 -34.28
N GLU A 34 -0.97 24.74 -34.82
CA GLU A 34 -0.75 26.19 -34.68
C GLU A 34 -0.79 26.64 -33.20
N PHE A 35 -1.45 25.85 -32.35
CA PHE A 35 -1.58 26.10 -30.91
C PHE A 35 -0.68 25.18 -30.08
N GLY A 36 0.32 24.56 -30.71
CA GLY A 36 1.34 23.75 -30.05
C GLY A 36 0.91 22.32 -29.69
N LEU A 37 -0.20 21.82 -30.23
CA LEU A 37 -0.54 20.39 -30.21
C LEU A 37 0.15 19.69 -31.38
N THR A 38 1.38 19.24 -31.17
CA THR A 38 2.18 18.54 -32.18
C THR A 38 1.97 17.02 -32.12
N ALA A 39 2.35 16.32 -33.20
CA ALA A 39 2.33 14.85 -33.21
C ALA A 39 3.17 14.25 -32.07
N ASP A 40 4.34 14.83 -31.80
CA ASP A 40 5.23 14.37 -30.74
C ASP A 40 4.59 14.53 -29.35
N TRP A 41 3.95 15.67 -29.08
CA TRP A 41 3.25 15.87 -27.82
C TRP A 41 2.09 14.88 -27.64
N LEU A 42 1.36 14.55 -28.70
CA LEU A 42 0.29 13.54 -28.67
C LEU A 42 0.85 12.13 -28.45
N ASN A 43 2.00 11.79 -29.07
CA ASN A 43 2.71 10.53 -28.82
C ASN A 43 3.16 10.43 -27.35
N GLU A 44 3.66 11.52 -26.77
CA GLU A 44 4.06 11.57 -25.36
C GLU A 44 2.88 11.37 -24.41
N LEU A 45 1.72 11.97 -24.71
CA LEU A 45 0.49 11.81 -23.92
C LEU A 45 -0.08 10.38 -24.04
N GLU A 46 -0.03 9.78 -25.23
CA GLU A 46 -0.41 8.37 -25.42
C GLU A 46 0.51 7.44 -24.62
N ALA A 47 1.82 7.64 -24.71
CA ALA A 47 2.78 6.89 -23.89
C ALA A 47 2.58 7.12 -22.38
N ALA A 48 2.09 8.31 -21.98
CA ALA A 48 1.71 8.57 -20.60
C ALA A 48 0.46 7.79 -20.17
N CYS A 49 -0.50 7.57 -21.07
CA CYS A 49 -1.66 6.70 -20.82
C CYS A 49 -1.19 5.27 -20.54
N ASP A 50 -0.32 4.73 -21.39
CA ASP A 50 0.20 3.36 -21.23
C ASP A 50 0.99 3.21 -19.92
N ARG A 51 1.82 4.20 -19.58
CA ARG A 51 2.52 4.21 -18.29
C ARG A 51 1.56 4.29 -17.09
N ALA A 52 0.48 5.06 -17.19
CA ALA A 52 -0.49 5.21 -16.10
C ALA A 52 -1.35 3.95 -15.90
N GLU A 53 -1.67 3.24 -16.98
CA GLU A 53 -2.47 2.01 -16.99
C GLU A 53 -1.79 0.91 -16.15
N VAL A 54 -0.47 0.74 -16.32
CA VAL A 54 0.30 -0.30 -15.62
C VAL A 54 0.62 0.04 -14.15
N LEU A 55 0.31 1.25 -13.67
CA LEU A 55 0.55 1.60 -12.27
C LEU A 55 -0.39 0.80 -11.35
N PRO A 56 0.09 0.29 -10.21
CA PRO A 56 -0.71 -0.55 -9.32
C PRO A 56 -1.93 0.21 -8.79
N THR A 57 -3.11 -0.44 -8.86
CA THR A 57 -4.36 0.11 -8.34
C THR A 57 -4.43 0.01 -6.81
N TYR A 58 -5.42 0.68 -6.21
CA TYR A 58 -5.66 0.58 -4.77
C TYR A 58 -6.01 -0.85 -4.34
N GLU A 59 -6.76 -1.58 -5.17
CA GLU A 59 -7.19 -2.95 -4.93
C GLU A 59 -5.98 -3.90 -4.92
N ILE A 60 -5.11 -3.78 -5.93
CA ILE A 60 -3.85 -4.55 -6.01
C ILE A 60 -3.00 -4.28 -4.77
N GLN A 61 -2.81 -3.00 -4.42
CA GLN A 61 -1.99 -2.63 -3.27
C GLN A 61 -2.58 -3.13 -1.94
N THR A 62 -3.90 -3.10 -1.81
CA THR A 62 -4.60 -3.56 -0.61
C THR A 62 -4.56 -5.08 -0.50
N GLY A 63 -4.68 -5.80 -1.62
CA GLY A 63 -4.51 -7.25 -1.66
C GLY A 63 -3.12 -7.69 -1.21
N GLU A 64 -2.08 -7.05 -1.73
CA GLU A 64 -0.70 -7.32 -1.36
C GLU A 64 -0.43 -7.04 0.13
N LEU A 65 -0.89 -5.90 0.65
CA LEU A 65 -0.74 -5.58 2.07
C LEU A 65 -1.45 -6.61 2.96
N LYS A 66 -2.63 -7.10 2.56
CA LYS A 66 -3.33 -8.18 3.29
C LYS A 66 -2.50 -9.47 3.31
N SER A 67 -1.93 -9.86 2.17
CA SER A 67 -1.05 -11.02 2.06
C SER A 67 0.16 -10.93 2.99
N LEU A 68 0.86 -9.78 2.96
CA LEU A 68 2.00 -9.52 3.84
C LEU A 68 1.62 -9.50 5.33
N THR A 69 0.42 -9.01 5.64
CA THR A 69 -0.13 -9.03 7.01
C THR A 69 -0.34 -10.46 7.49
N ALA A 70 -0.99 -11.29 6.68
CA ALA A 70 -1.20 -12.70 6.98
C ALA A 70 0.12 -13.47 7.16
N ALA A 71 1.12 -13.20 6.31
CA ALA A 71 2.45 -13.81 6.44
C ALA A 71 3.14 -13.43 7.75
N LYS A 72 3.07 -12.16 8.15
CA LYS A 72 3.61 -11.67 9.42
C LYS A 72 2.89 -12.28 10.63
N GLU A 73 1.56 -12.35 10.58
CA GLU A 73 0.74 -12.97 11.63
C GLU A 73 1.06 -14.46 11.79
N ALA A 74 1.18 -15.20 10.68
CA ALA A 74 1.58 -16.60 10.71
C ALA A 74 2.99 -16.80 11.33
N ALA A 75 3.94 -15.93 11.02
CA ALA A 75 5.27 -15.96 11.62
C ALA A 75 5.23 -15.64 13.12
N LEU A 76 4.41 -14.68 13.55
CA LEU A 76 4.20 -14.36 14.96
C LEU A 76 3.59 -15.55 15.70
N ASP A 77 2.56 -16.17 15.14
CA ASP A 77 1.91 -17.35 15.73
C ASP A 77 2.90 -18.50 15.89
N ALA A 78 3.78 -18.74 14.91
CA ALA A 78 4.82 -19.76 15.03
C ALA A 78 5.79 -19.47 16.20
N CYS A 79 6.22 -18.21 16.36
CA CYS A 79 6.99 -17.77 17.52
C CYS A 79 6.22 -17.96 18.85
N VAL A 80 4.92 -17.64 18.86
CA VAL A 80 4.04 -17.82 20.03
C VAL A 80 3.98 -19.30 20.42
N GLN A 81 3.75 -20.19 19.46
CA GLN A 81 3.70 -21.63 19.72
C GLN A 81 5.03 -22.16 20.23
N TRP A 82 6.15 -21.72 19.67
CA TRP A 82 7.47 -22.09 20.15
C TRP A 82 7.70 -21.65 21.61
N GLY A 83 7.40 -20.40 21.95
CA GLY A 83 7.56 -19.90 23.31
C GLY A 83 6.61 -20.55 24.33
N ARG A 84 5.40 -20.93 23.92
CA ARG A 84 4.48 -21.75 24.75
C ARG A 84 5.07 -23.13 25.04
N LYS A 85 5.65 -23.80 24.04
CA LYS A 85 6.36 -25.08 24.23
C LYS A 85 7.53 -24.90 25.20
N LEU A 86 8.35 -23.87 25.04
CA LEU A 86 9.46 -23.58 25.95
C LEU A 86 8.96 -23.38 27.38
N ARG A 87 7.92 -22.57 27.59
CA ARG A 87 7.33 -22.33 28.91
C ARG A 87 6.88 -23.62 29.58
N TYR A 88 6.18 -24.48 28.84
CA TYR A 88 5.72 -25.77 29.35
C TYR A 88 6.89 -26.69 29.72
N ARG A 89 7.93 -26.75 28.88
CA ARG A 89 9.14 -27.54 29.13
C ARG A 89 9.92 -27.05 30.35
N LEU A 90 10.00 -25.74 30.56
CA LEU A 90 10.55 -25.15 31.79
C LEU A 90 9.76 -25.59 33.03
N GLN A 91 8.42 -25.59 32.95
CA GLN A 91 7.57 -26.05 34.06
C GLN A 91 7.77 -27.54 34.37
N LEU A 92 7.94 -28.39 33.34
CA LEU A 92 8.22 -29.81 33.52
C LEU A 92 9.61 -30.05 34.13
N ALA A 93 10.64 -29.40 33.58
CA ALA A 93 12.03 -29.59 33.99
C ALA A 93 12.32 -29.09 35.42
N PHE A 94 11.57 -28.07 35.88
CA PHE A 94 11.79 -27.41 37.17
C PHE A 94 10.57 -27.50 38.09
N ALA A 95 9.75 -28.54 37.97
CA ALA A 95 8.55 -28.71 38.79
C ALA A 95 8.84 -28.66 40.32
N GLU A 96 10.01 -29.14 40.73
CA GLU A 96 10.46 -29.15 42.12
C GLU A 96 11.15 -27.84 42.56
N THR A 97 11.51 -26.96 41.62
CA THR A 97 12.22 -25.69 41.88
C THR A 97 11.50 -24.50 41.22
N PRO A 98 10.45 -23.96 41.88
CA PRO A 98 9.60 -22.91 41.31
C PRO A 98 10.36 -21.64 40.90
N SER A 99 11.46 -21.32 41.58
CA SER A 99 12.28 -20.14 41.32
C SER A 99 12.88 -20.12 39.91
N THR A 100 13.25 -21.28 39.36
CA THR A 100 13.79 -21.38 37.99
C THR A 100 12.67 -21.30 36.95
N GLY A 101 11.50 -21.85 37.24
CA GLY A 101 10.30 -21.69 36.42
C GLY A 101 9.80 -20.23 36.31
N MET A 102 10.11 -19.40 37.30
CA MET A 102 9.81 -17.95 37.29
C MET A 102 10.74 -17.13 36.39
N GLN A 103 11.81 -17.70 35.84
CA GLN A 103 12.69 -17.00 34.90
C GLN A 103 12.02 -16.76 33.54
N PHE A 104 10.90 -17.45 33.25
CA PHE A 104 10.12 -17.15 32.06
C PHE A 104 9.43 -15.77 32.22
N PRO A 105 9.63 -14.82 31.28
CA PRO A 105 9.13 -13.45 31.40
C PRO A 105 7.62 -13.38 31.11
N ALA A 106 6.80 -13.89 32.02
CA ALA A 106 5.36 -14.09 31.80
C ALA A 106 4.58 -12.80 31.51
N ASN A 107 5.00 -11.67 32.10
CA ASN A 107 4.36 -10.37 31.89
C ASN A 107 4.64 -9.85 30.48
N ASP A 108 5.90 -9.85 30.05
CA ASP A 108 6.30 -9.42 28.71
C ASP A 108 5.76 -10.36 27.64
N TRP A 109 5.69 -11.67 27.95
CA TRP A 109 5.13 -12.68 27.07
C TRP A 109 3.68 -12.37 26.68
N ARG A 110 2.80 -12.05 27.64
CA ARG A 110 1.39 -11.72 27.36
C ARG A 110 1.25 -10.55 26.39
N ALA A 111 2.15 -9.58 26.48
CA ALA A 111 2.18 -8.45 25.57
C ALA A 111 2.74 -8.83 24.19
N ALA A 112 3.77 -9.67 24.15
CA ALA A 112 4.41 -10.14 22.92
C ALA A 112 3.49 -11.04 22.07
N GLU A 113 2.59 -11.82 22.69
CA GLU A 113 1.69 -12.74 21.97
C GLU A 113 0.79 -12.05 20.94
N ARG A 114 0.58 -10.73 21.05
CA ARG A 114 -0.29 -9.95 20.16
C ARG A 114 0.46 -8.83 19.43
N ASN A 115 1.78 -8.80 19.54
CA ASN A 115 2.58 -7.71 19.01
C ASN A 115 3.93 -8.23 18.55
N GLU A 116 4.13 -8.22 17.24
CA GLU A 116 5.32 -8.67 16.55
C GLU A 116 6.58 -7.94 17.02
N SER A 117 6.52 -6.63 17.23
CA SER A 117 7.70 -5.84 17.66
C SER A 117 8.14 -6.25 19.06
N ARG A 118 7.18 -6.43 19.98
CA ARG A 118 7.46 -6.93 21.33
C ARG A 118 7.96 -8.37 21.30
N MET A 119 7.40 -9.22 20.44
CA MET A 119 7.89 -10.59 20.25
C MET A 119 9.33 -10.59 19.74
N ILE A 120 9.65 -9.80 18.70
CA ILE A 120 11.01 -9.67 18.14
C ILE A 120 12.01 -9.23 19.22
N SER A 121 11.63 -8.30 20.11
CA SER A 121 12.48 -7.86 21.22
C SER A 121 12.64 -8.91 22.32
N LEU A 122 11.59 -9.67 22.64
CA LEU A 122 11.57 -10.65 23.73
C LEU A 122 12.24 -11.98 23.35
N PHE A 123 12.06 -12.42 22.10
CA PHE A 123 12.45 -13.76 21.65
C PHE A 123 13.93 -14.10 21.86
N PRO A 124 14.91 -13.18 21.67
CA PRO A 124 16.31 -13.45 21.99
C PRO A 124 16.54 -13.87 23.44
N SER A 125 15.84 -13.26 24.39
CA SER A 125 15.91 -13.62 25.81
C SER A 125 15.33 -15.02 26.07
N LEU A 126 14.29 -15.42 25.34
CA LEU A 126 13.75 -16.78 25.41
C LEU A 126 14.73 -17.83 24.87
N LEU A 127 15.40 -17.52 23.75
CA LEU A 127 16.46 -18.38 23.21
C LEU A 127 17.65 -18.49 24.17
N GLN A 128 18.05 -17.37 24.78
CA GLN A 128 19.10 -17.37 25.80
C GLN A 128 18.72 -18.23 27.01
N LEU A 129 17.48 -18.11 27.50
CA LEU A 129 16.96 -18.93 28.59
C LEU A 129 16.98 -20.42 28.24
N ALA A 130 16.56 -20.77 27.02
CA ALA A 130 16.60 -22.15 26.53
C ALA A 130 18.02 -22.72 26.50
N ARG A 131 19.02 -21.92 26.06
CA ARG A 131 20.43 -22.34 26.06
C ARG A 131 21.02 -22.46 27.46
N GLN A 132 20.71 -21.49 28.33
CA GLN A 132 21.22 -21.48 29.71
C GLN A 132 20.84 -22.76 30.47
N HIS A 133 19.63 -23.27 30.24
CA HIS A 133 19.12 -24.49 30.88
C HIS A 133 19.10 -25.70 29.93
N GLY A 134 19.87 -25.66 28.84
CA GLY A 134 19.78 -26.63 27.75
C GLY A 134 19.95 -28.08 28.19
N THR A 135 20.87 -28.36 29.13
CA THR A 135 21.12 -29.72 29.64
C THR A 135 19.89 -30.32 30.32
N VAL A 136 19.21 -29.54 31.17
CA VAL A 136 18.02 -29.99 31.90
C VAL A 136 16.81 -30.02 30.96
N LEU A 137 16.63 -28.98 30.15
CA LEU A 137 15.49 -28.87 29.23
C LEU A 137 15.55 -29.88 28.07
N ALA A 138 16.73 -30.39 27.71
CA ALA A 138 16.86 -31.46 26.72
C ALA A 138 16.08 -32.72 27.13
N THR A 139 16.04 -33.04 28.42
CA THR A 139 15.24 -34.17 28.94
C THR A 139 13.73 -33.93 28.81
N ALA A 140 13.29 -32.66 28.83
CA ALA A 140 11.93 -32.23 28.56
C ALA A 140 11.64 -31.98 27.05
N GLY A 141 12.58 -32.32 26.16
CA GLY A 141 12.42 -32.21 24.71
C GLY A 141 12.78 -30.85 24.10
N GLN A 142 13.39 -29.92 24.86
CA GLN A 142 14.01 -28.71 24.30
C GLN A 142 15.44 -29.04 23.86
N THR A 143 15.59 -29.66 22.69
CA THR A 143 16.90 -30.00 22.14
C THR A 143 17.56 -28.81 21.45
N GLU A 144 18.84 -28.92 21.09
CA GLU A 144 19.53 -27.95 20.23
C GLU A 144 18.78 -27.72 18.91
N ALA A 145 18.19 -28.77 18.34
CA ALA A 145 17.36 -28.65 17.13
C ALA A 145 16.13 -27.75 17.36
N ALA A 146 15.50 -27.83 18.54
CA ALA A 146 14.38 -26.94 18.88
C ALA A 146 14.84 -25.49 19.10
N ILE A 147 16.07 -25.25 19.59
CA ILE A 147 16.64 -23.91 19.70
C ILE A 147 16.91 -23.34 18.30
N ALA A 148 17.50 -24.12 17.41
CA ALA A 148 17.75 -23.73 16.01
C ALA A 148 16.43 -23.46 15.24
N GLU A 149 15.37 -24.24 15.50
CA GLU A 149 14.03 -23.94 15.00
C GLU A 149 13.58 -22.55 15.47
N GLY A 150 13.74 -22.24 16.76
CA GLY A 150 13.39 -20.93 17.32
C GLY A 150 14.16 -19.77 16.67
N GLU A 151 15.46 -19.93 16.41
CA GLU A 151 16.26 -18.94 15.68
C GLU A 151 15.72 -18.70 14.27
N THR A 152 15.37 -19.77 13.57
CA THR A 152 14.78 -19.72 12.23
C THR A 152 13.44 -19.00 12.24
N LEU A 153 12.58 -19.29 13.22
CA LEU A 153 11.29 -18.62 13.40
C LEU A 153 11.45 -17.12 13.69
N LEU A 154 12.40 -16.74 14.55
CA LEU A 154 12.69 -15.33 14.82
C LEU A 154 13.18 -14.60 13.57
N ALA A 155 14.07 -15.23 12.78
CA ALA A 155 14.53 -14.66 11.52
C ALA A 155 13.37 -14.47 10.53
N ALA A 156 12.47 -15.45 10.42
CA ALA A 156 11.28 -15.37 9.58
C ALA A 156 10.34 -14.23 10.02
N LEU A 157 10.08 -14.08 11.33
CA LEU A 157 9.25 -12.99 11.86
C LEU A 157 9.86 -11.62 11.57
N LYS A 158 11.17 -11.46 11.75
CA LYS A 158 11.87 -10.20 11.41
C LYS A 158 11.74 -9.88 9.92
N ALA A 159 11.98 -10.85 9.05
CA ALA A 159 11.90 -10.67 7.60
C ALA A 159 10.47 -10.31 7.14
N ALA A 160 9.45 -10.99 7.68
CA ALA A 160 8.05 -10.71 7.37
C ALA A 160 7.62 -9.31 7.83
N ASN A 161 8.03 -8.91 9.04
CA ASN A 161 7.78 -7.57 9.56
C ASN A 161 8.46 -6.48 8.72
N GLU A 162 9.75 -6.65 8.41
CA GLU A 162 10.51 -5.71 7.58
C GLU A 162 9.89 -5.57 6.18
N THR A 163 9.54 -6.69 5.54
CA THR A 163 8.89 -6.69 4.22
C THR A 163 7.57 -5.93 4.25
N GLN A 164 6.74 -6.14 5.28
CA GLN A 164 5.48 -5.40 5.42
C GLN A 164 5.73 -3.89 5.60
N GLU A 165 6.68 -3.49 6.43
CA GLU A 165 6.98 -2.06 6.68
C GLU A 165 7.53 -1.37 5.43
N GLN A 166 8.47 -2.01 4.73
CA GLN A 166 8.98 -1.52 3.44
C GLN A 166 7.84 -1.36 2.42
N TYR A 167 6.90 -2.31 2.38
CA TYR A 167 5.74 -2.24 1.51
C TYR A 167 4.79 -1.09 1.86
N LYS A 168 4.51 -0.85 3.15
CA LYS A 168 3.68 0.30 3.59
C LYS A 168 4.26 1.63 3.11
N TYR A 169 5.58 1.77 3.17
CA TYR A 169 6.28 2.95 2.67
C TYR A 169 6.16 3.06 1.13
N SER A 170 6.49 1.99 0.39
CA SER A 170 6.46 2.00 -1.07
C SER A 170 5.05 2.21 -1.64
N ARG A 171 4.02 1.69 -0.97
CA ARG A 171 2.60 1.90 -1.32
C ARG A 171 2.22 3.38 -1.37
N THR A 172 2.71 4.18 -0.43
CA THR A 172 2.46 5.63 -0.39
C THR A 172 3.05 6.31 -1.61
N THR A 173 4.30 5.95 -1.96
CA THR A 173 4.98 6.43 -3.17
C THR A 173 4.22 6.04 -4.43
N ALA A 174 3.82 4.77 -4.55
CA ALA A 174 3.07 4.28 -5.70
C ALA A 174 1.70 4.96 -5.86
N THR A 175 0.99 5.20 -4.75
CA THR A 175 -0.28 5.94 -4.74
C THR A 175 -0.08 7.37 -5.25
N ASN A 176 0.96 8.06 -4.78
CA ASN A 176 1.28 9.41 -5.23
C ASN A 176 1.69 9.45 -6.69
N GLN A 177 2.47 8.47 -7.15
CA GLN A 177 2.86 8.34 -8.57
C GLN A 177 1.64 8.13 -9.46
N ARG A 178 0.73 7.22 -9.08
CA ARG A 178 -0.53 7.00 -9.79
C ARG A 178 -1.37 8.27 -9.83
N ARG A 179 -1.56 8.93 -8.69
CA ARG A 179 -2.31 10.21 -8.63
C ARG A 179 -1.74 11.27 -9.58
N ARG A 180 -0.42 11.47 -9.56
CA ARG A 180 0.27 12.44 -10.44
C ARG A 180 0.13 12.08 -11.92
N ALA A 181 0.27 10.80 -12.27
CA ALA A 181 0.10 10.35 -13.65
C ALA A 181 -1.30 10.67 -14.17
N PHE A 182 -2.35 10.30 -13.42
CA PHE A 182 -3.75 10.58 -13.80
C PHE A 182 -4.08 12.07 -13.81
N GLN A 183 -3.48 12.86 -12.92
CA GLN A 183 -3.60 14.33 -12.98
C GLN A 183 -2.99 14.89 -14.27
N GLY A 184 -1.81 14.42 -14.68
CA GLY A 184 -1.18 14.83 -15.93
C GLY A 184 -2.01 14.45 -17.17
N LEU A 185 -2.62 13.26 -17.17
CA LEU A 185 -3.56 12.87 -18.23
C LEU A 185 -4.76 13.80 -18.29
N TYR A 186 -5.33 14.15 -17.14
CA TYR A 186 -6.45 15.08 -17.04
C TYR A 186 -6.09 16.47 -17.58
N GLU A 187 -4.92 17.00 -17.23
CA GLU A 187 -4.42 18.27 -17.76
C GLU A 187 -4.20 18.20 -19.28
N GLY A 188 -3.71 17.08 -19.80
CA GLY A 188 -3.61 16.82 -21.24
C GLY A 188 -4.97 16.86 -21.96
N ILE A 189 -5.99 16.20 -21.39
CA ILE A 189 -7.37 16.26 -21.87
C ILE A 189 -7.88 17.71 -21.91
N LEU A 190 -7.68 18.48 -20.83
CA LEU A 190 -8.12 19.88 -20.76
C LEU A 190 -7.44 20.73 -21.83
N ARG A 191 -6.13 20.54 -22.05
CA ARG A 191 -5.39 21.25 -23.09
C ARG A 191 -5.96 20.96 -24.48
N ILE A 192 -6.17 19.67 -24.81
CA ILE A 192 -6.77 19.28 -26.10
C ILE A 192 -8.13 19.94 -26.30
N ASN A 193 -8.99 19.86 -25.28
CA ASN A 193 -10.34 20.42 -25.34
C ASN A 193 -10.33 21.95 -25.50
N GLN A 194 -9.49 22.66 -24.75
CA GLN A 194 -9.37 24.12 -24.84
C GLN A 194 -8.87 24.54 -26.23
N THR A 195 -7.82 23.89 -26.74
CA THR A 195 -7.29 24.19 -28.08
C THR A 195 -8.31 23.91 -29.17
N GLY A 196 -9.00 22.77 -29.13
CA GLY A 196 -10.02 22.44 -30.11
C GLY A 196 -11.20 23.43 -30.10
N GLN A 197 -11.62 23.89 -28.93
CA GLN A 197 -12.65 24.93 -28.83
C GLN A 197 -12.20 26.30 -29.37
N MET A 198 -10.92 26.63 -29.25
CA MET A 198 -10.37 27.86 -29.82
C MET A 198 -10.32 27.81 -31.34
N VAL A 199 -9.90 26.67 -31.91
CA VAL A 199 -9.73 26.49 -33.36
C VAL A 199 -11.07 26.42 -34.10
N PHE A 200 -11.99 25.58 -33.61
CA PHE A 200 -13.24 25.31 -34.34
C PHE A 200 -14.39 26.20 -33.90
N GLY A 201 -14.23 27.00 -32.84
CA GLY A 201 -15.31 27.73 -32.21
C GLY A 201 -16.23 26.83 -31.39
N ARG A 202 -16.95 27.40 -30.42
CA ARG A 202 -17.73 26.61 -29.47
C ARG A 202 -18.98 25.96 -30.06
N ASP A 203 -19.58 26.55 -31.10
CA ASP A 203 -20.89 26.14 -31.62
C ASP A 203 -20.82 25.33 -32.92
N SER A 204 -19.61 25.04 -33.42
CA SER A 204 -19.41 24.17 -34.57
C SER A 204 -19.57 22.69 -34.19
N ALA A 205 -19.85 21.85 -35.19
CA ALA A 205 -19.92 20.40 -35.01
C ALA A 205 -18.58 19.85 -34.50
N GLU A 206 -17.47 20.33 -35.04
CA GLU A 206 -16.11 19.95 -34.66
C GLU A 206 -15.77 20.43 -33.25
N GLY A 207 -16.11 21.68 -32.89
CA GLY A 207 -15.91 22.22 -31.55
C GLY A 207 -16.68 21.45 -30.47
N ASN A 208 -17.85 20.90 -30.81
CA ASN A 208 -18.61 20.03 -29.92
C ASN A 208 -17.88 18.72 -29.60
N LEU A 209 -17.04 18.19 -30.49
CA LEU A 209 -16.20 17.01 -30.23
C LEU A 209 -15.13 17.29 -29.15
N PHE A 210 -14.70 18.55 -29.04
CA PHE A 210 -13.74 19.03 -28.03
C PHE A 210 -14.40 19.60 -26.78
N ARG A 211 -15.73 19.52 -26.64
CA ARG A 211 -16.38 19.79 -25.35
C ARG A 211 -16.05 18.64 -24.40
N SER A 212 -15.58 18.99 -23.21
CA SER A 212 -15.60 18.08 -22.07
C SER A 212 -16.88 18.31 -21.30
N ASN A 213 -17.69 17.28 -21.13
CA ASN A 213 -18.76 17.28 -20.12
C ASN A 213 -18.20 17.04 -18.70
N TRP A 214 -16.87 17.13 -18.53
CA TRP A 214 -16.18 16.59 -17.37
C TRP A 214 -15.05 17.49 -16.82
N PRO A 215 -14.97 17.63 -15.49
CA PRO A 215 -16.06 17.47 -14.54
C PRO A 215 -17.07 18.61 -14.72
N ALA A 216 -18.37 18.28 -14.82
CA ALA A 216 -19.39 19.24 -14.46
C ALA A 216 -19.03 19.72 -13.05
N ARG A 217 -18.74 21.02 -12.88
CA ARG A 217 -18.59 21.60 -11.55
C ARG A 217 -19.80 21.12 -10.76
N ARG A 218 -19.60 20.40 -9.64
CA ARG A 218 -20.70 20.25 -8.68
C ARG A 218 -21.14 21.69 -8.41
N ARG A 219 -22.36 22.05 -8.81
CA ARG A 219 -22.98 23.25 -8.28
C ARG A 219 -22.97 23.00 -6.78
N THR A 220 -22.13 23.71 -6.05
CA THR A 220 -22.40 23.95 -4.63
C THR A 220 -23.74 24.67 -4.64
N THR A 221 -24.82 23.91 -4.50
CA THR A 221 -26.02 24.42 -3.85
C THR A 221 -25.54 24.77 -2.45
N GLU A 222 -25.06 26.00 -2.30
CA GLU A 222 -25.09 26.67 -1.00
C GLU A 222 -26.55 26.65 -0.59
N ASP A 223 -26.82 25.83 0.43
CA ASP A 223 -28.07 25.83 1.15
C ASP A 223 -28.18 27.21 1.80
N PRO A 224 -29.19 28.04 1.49
CA PRO A 224 -29.44 29.24 2.24
C PRO A 224 -30.05 28.80 3.57
N THR A 225 -29.21 28.44 4.54
CA THR A 225 -29.66 28.33 5.93
C THR A 225 -29.98 29.72 6.44
N ASP A 226 -31.26 30.08 6.31
CA ASP A 226 -32.09 30.75 7.30
C ASP A 226 -31.32 31.66 8.28
N GLU A 227 -31.20 32.93 7.90
CA GLU A 227 -31.19 34.01 8.88
C GLU A 227 -32.60 34.07 9.48
N GLU A 228 -32.77 33.57 10.70
CA GLU A 228 -33.79 34.03 11.64
C GLU A 228 -33.45 33.50 13.04
N GLU A 229 -32.68 34.28 13.81
CA GLU A 229 -32.89 34.57 15.24
C GLU A 229 -32.25 35.93 15.59
#